data_AF-A0A9W4TU48-F1
#
_entry.id   AF-A0A9W4TU48-F1
#
_cell.length_a   1.000
_cell.length_b   1.000
_cell.length_c   1.000
_cell.angle_alpha   90.00
_cell.angle_beta   90.00
_cell.angle_gamma   90.00
#
_symmetry.space_group_name_H-M   'P 1'
#
loop_
_entity.id
_entity.type
_entity.pdbx_description
1 polymer ?
#
loop_
_entity_poly.entity_id
_entity_poly.type
_entity_poly.pdbx_seq_one_letter_code
_entity_poly.pdbx_strand_id
1 'polypeptide(L)'
;MSRQCLLKPSTSLITTKISYHYKVNNSIFIIGTRSKSSKSTVTTNPESIDNSKFEIHNEKQLPPPTLDKNSIYIISLPITTLKSFVYCNHQPSLLSSKSSDLNNKVPLLLKLEHKVVNLAKKGWTKLSTSKSNINIKITSFIKKLLLTIPYEENCLTSFPNKHAMIREINKELKENDNNNLTIQSEIEKLKIPNDQLKPIPFYHANFQNLTTILNQLYKFKSENEEKHKKFAILCAIGIPLTLPFALVPVLPNVPGFYLAYRLYCHIKALLGIKHLNYLLEKKENNHVEPKSEEIANEKTVTDTSHIKFKVIEEIDKIYKENNENLSNLVKDLNAEELQPDDENEQLIINKEIINELTEKLDLYHIKDDLLKALSQESKKLNKNIKIEETVE
;
A
#
# COMPACT_ATOMS: atom_id res chain seq x y z
N MET A 1 -50.77 48.51 13.08
CA MET A 1 -49.74 47.45 13.17
C MET A 1 -48.40 48.16 13.33
N SER A 2 -48.01 48.67 14.51
CA SER A 2 -47.33 47.96 15.63
C SER A 2 -46.16 47.09 15.12
N ARG A 3 -44.87 47.24 15.47
CA ARG A 3 -44.13 47.99 16.51
C ARG A 3 -42.63 48.09 16.12
N GLN A 4 -41.92 49.00 16.78
CA GLN A 4 -40.47 49.31 16.75
C GLN A 4 -39.52 48.19 17.25
N CYS A 5 -38.23 48.33 16.88
CA CYS A 5 -36.97 48.28 17.69
C CYS A 5 -35.82 47.64 16.89
N LEU A 6 -34.72 48.33 16.51
CA LEU A 6 -33.51 48.79 17.26
C LEU A 6 -32.58 47.70 17.83
N LEU A 7 -31.28 47.86 17.50
CA LEU A 7 -30.02 47.45 18.18
C LEU A 7 -29.12 46.33 17.57
N LYS A 8 -27.87 46.74 17.34
CA LYS A 8 -26.54 46.04 17.28
C LYS A 8 -26.26 45.19 18.56
N PRO A 9 -25.08 44.53 18.82
CA PRO A 9 -23.83 44.20 18.04
C PRO A 9 -23.19 42.79 18.34
N SER A 10 -22.00 42.52 17.76
CA SER A 10 -20.74 41.95 18.39
C SER A 10 -20.65 40.51 18.97
N THR A 11 -19.39 40.00 18.95
CA THR A 11 -18.76 38.82 19.62
C THR A 11 -18.85 37.47 18.88
N SER A 12 -17.84 36.58 18.85
CA SER A 12 -16.46 36.55 19.39
C SER A 12 -15.68 35.41 18.72
N LEU A 13 -14.38 35.64 18.51
CA LEU A 13 -13.35 34.63 18.26
C LEU A 13 -13.27 33.62 19.42
N ILE A 14 -13.20 32.33 19.12
CA ILE A 14 -12.78 31.29 20.08
C ILE A 14 -11.49 30.68 19.54
N THR A 15 -10.38 31.14 20.10
CA THR A 15 -9.04 30.54 20.03
C THR A 15 -8.89 29.59 21.20
N THR A 16 -8.89 28.27 20.95
CA THR A 16 -8.52 27.29 21.97
C THR A 16 -7.04 26.96 21.82
N LYS A 17 -6.20 27.63 22.61
CA LYS A 17 -4.84 27.19 22.95
C LYS A 17 -4.97 25.94 23.83
N ILE A 18 -4.46 24.80 23.39
CA ILE A 18 -4.16 23.68 24.27
C ILE A 18 -2.63 23.64 24.41
N SER A 19 -2.18 24.01 25.59
CA SER A 19 -0.79 23.99 26.03
C SER A 19 -0.61 22.72 26.85
N TYR A 20 0.29 21.83 26.45
CA TYR A 20 0.78 20.76 27.31
C TYR A 20 2.17 21.13 27.81
N HIS A 21 2.21 21.62 29.04
CA HIS A 21 3.38 21.56 29.90
C HIS A 21 3.46 20.13 30.45
N TYR A 22 4.54 19.40 30.18
CA TYR A 22 4.96 18.34 31.09
C TYR A 22 6.41 18.50 31.53
N LYS A 23 6.48 18.52 32.85
CA LYS A 23 7.55 18.70 33.82
C LYS A 23 8.78 17.81 33.52
N VAL A 24 9.93 18.47 33.46
CA VAL A 24 11.26 17.87 33.62
C VAL A 24 11.38 17.31 35.03
N ASN A 25 11.74 16.04 35.18
CA ASN A 25 12.30 15.51 36.43
C ASN A 25 13.70 14.98 36.15
N ASN A 26 14.67 15.70 36.71
CA ASN A 26 16.04 15.25 36.94
C ASN A 26 16.04 14.04 37.87
N SER A 27 16.82 13.02 37.52
CA SER A 27 17.47 12.18 38.52
C SER A 27 18.85 11.80 38.01
N ILE A 28 19.82 12.55 38.53
CA ILE A 28 21.25 12.30 38.55
C ILE A 28 21.48 11.00 39.33
N PHE A 29 22.13 10.02 38.71
CA PHE A 29 22.89 9.01 39.44
C PHE A 29 24.32 8.99 38.90
N ILE A 30 25.19 9.68 39.64
CA ILE A 30 26.64 9.51 39.58
C ILE A 30 26.94 8.30 40.46
N ILE A 31 27.43 7.22 39.86
CA ILE A 31 28.27 6.25 40.57
C ILE A 31 29.51 6.05 39.70
N GLY A 32 30.56 6.77 40.05
CA GLY A 32 31.91 6.45 39.63
C GLY A 32 32.46 5.37 40.54
N THR A 33 32.95 4.28 39.95
CA THR A 33 33.93 3.41 40.61
C THR A 33 35.05 3.08 39.63
N ARG A 34 36.20 3.68 39.93
CA ARG A 34 37.52 3.39 39.40
C ARG A 34 38.02 2.08 40.04
N SER A 35 38.42 1.10 39.25
CA SER A 35 39.32 0.03 39.70
C SER A 35 40.34 -0.29 38.61
N LYS A 36 41.58 -0.49 39.06
CA LYS A 36 42.82 -0.69 38.31
C LYS A 36 43.15 -2.18 38.20
N SER A 37 44.04 -2.50 37.25
CA SER A 37 44.87 -3.72 37.13
C SER A 37 44.14 -4.92 36.50
N SER A 38 44.67 -5.60 35.48
CA SER A 38 46.03 -6.15 35.41
C SER A 38 46.51 -6.40 33.99
N LYS A 39 47.82 -6.24 33.82
CA LYS A 39 48.66 -6.49 32.63
C LYS A 39 48.59 -7.95 32.14
N SER A 40 48.67 -8.12 30.82
CA SER A 40 49.60 -9.09 30.20
C SER A 40 50.09 -8.55 28.86
N THR A 41 51.40 -8.33 28.82
CA THR A 41 52.24 -7.81 27.75
C THR A 41 52.65 -8.94 26.81
N VAL A 42 52.50 -8.74 25.49
CA VAL A 42 53.42 -9.33 24.50
C VAL A 42 53.81 -8.23 23.53
N THR A 43 55.12 -8.12 23.35
CA THR A 43 55.91 -7.03 22.78
C THR A 43 56.26 -7.36 21.33
N THR A 44 56.08 -6.43 20.38
CA THR A 44 57.02 -6.20 19.27
C THR A 44 56.89 -4.76 18.76
N ASN A 45 58.03 -4.21 18.35
CA ASN A 45 58.45 -2.82 18.34
C ASN A 45 57.91 -1.93 17.18
N PRO A 46 58.18 -0.60 17.22
CA PRO A 46 57.34 0.45 16.63
C PRO A 46 57.89 1.01 15.31
N GLU A 47 56.98 1.49 14.46
CA GLU A 47 57.28 2.49 13.43
C GLU A 47 56.34 3.70 13.55
N SER A 48 56.93 4.85 13.24
CA SER A 48 56.54 6.20 13.59
C SER A 48 55.36 6.78 12.81
N ILE A 49 54.44 7.35 13.59
CA ILE A 49 53.55 8.50 13.35
C ILE A 49 53.72 9.24 12.02
N ASP A 50 52.67 9.26 11.21
CA ASP A 50 52.23 10.50 10.54
C ASP A 50 50.71 10.67 10.72
N ASN A 51 50.34 11.76 11.39
CA ASN A 51 48.98 12.10 11.78
C ASN A 51 48.48 13.21 10.85
N SER A 52 47.72 12.83 9.81
CA SER A 52 46.95 13.80 9.02
C SER A 52 45.53 13.31 8.75
N LYS A 53 44.58 13.90 9.49
CA LYS A 53 43.15 14.13 9.18
C LYS A 53 42.40 13.00 8.45
N PHE A 54 41.75 12.13 9.23
CA PHE A 54 40.50 11.48 8.82
C PHE A 54 39.34 12.23 9.48
N GLU A 55 38.72 13.13 8.73
CA GLU A 55 37.41 13.67 9.06
C GLU A 55 36.38 12.55 8.90
N ILE A 56 35.89 12.02 10.03
CA ILE A 56 34.71 11.17 10.06
C ILE A 56 33.53 12.04 9.68
N HIS A 57 33.11 11.96 8.41
CA HIS A 57 31.81 12.47 8.00
C HIS A 57 30.74 11.73 8.79
N ASN A 58 30.22 12.40 9.81
CA ASN A 58 28.98 12.01 10.49
C ASN A 58 27.88 11.90 9.43
N GLU A 59 27.55 10.66 9.09
CA GLU A 59 26.37 10.31 8.31
C GLU A 59 25.16 10.83 9.11
N LYS A 60 24.56 11.91 8.61
CA LYS A 60 23.35 12.50 9.22
C LYS A 60 22.30 11.40 9.31
N GLN A 61 22.00 10.98 10.53
CA GLN A 61 20.90 10.09 10.86
C GLN A 61 19.62 10.68 10.27
N LEU A 62 19.17 10.11 9.16
CA LEU A 62 17.93 10.49 8.49
C LEU A 62 16.78 10.22 9.47
N PRO A 63 15.80 11.14 9.62
CA PRO A 63 14.65 10.88 10.47
C PRO A 63 13.97 9.55 10.09
N PRO A 64 13.31 8.88 11.04
CA PRO A 64 12.62 7.61 10.77
C PRO A 64 11.70 7.78 9.55
N PRO A 65 11.61 6.77 8.66
CA PRO A 65 10.86 6.89 7.42
C PRO A 65 9.38 7.14 7.73
N THR A 66 8.95 8.39 7.59
CA THR A 66 7.53 8.76 7.66
C THR A 66 6.89 8.53 6.30
N LEU A 67 5.72 7.87 6.27
CA LEU A 67 4.94 7.67 5.06
C LEU A 67 4.46 9.02 4.53
N ASP A 68 5.07 9.53 3.45
CA ASP A 68 4.60 10.73 2.78
C ASP A 68 3.40 10.41 1.89
N LYS A 69 2.21 10.82 2.32
CA LYS A 69 0.94 10.66 1.61
C LYS A 69 0.96 11.24 0.19
N ASN A 70 1.71 12.32 0.03
CA ASN A 70 1.82 13.01 -1.25
C ASN A 70 2.89 12.40 -2.15
N SER A 71 3.54 11.31 -1.75
CA SER A 71 4.51 10.60 -2.59
C SER A 71 3.96 9.26 -3.06
N ILE A 72 4.52 8.75 -4.16
CA ILE A 72 4.28 7.37 -4.57
C ILE A 72 5.10 6.41 -3.70
N TYR A 73 4.42 5.44 -3.10
CA TYR A 73 5.05 4.36 -2.36
C TYR A 73 4.21 3.09 -2.42
N ILE A 74 4.87 1.97 -2.15
CA ILE A 74 4.21 0.67 -1.99
C ILE A 74 4.40 0.24 -0.54
N ILE A 75 3.39 -0.37 0.06
CA ILE A 75 3.47 -0.93 1.40
C ILE A 75 2.95 -2.36 1.39
N SER A 76 3.69 -3.24 2.07
CA SER A 76 3.31 -4.63 2.34
C SER A 76 2.93 -4.77 3.81
N LEU A 77 1.71 -5.24 4.07
CA LEU A 77 1.18 -5.47 5.41
C LEU A 77 0.92 -6.98 5.59
N PRO A 78 1.66 -7.69 6.45
CA PRO A 78 1.53 -9.14 6.58
C PRO A 78 0.13 -9.54 7.10
N ILE A 79 -0.54 -10.45 6.39
CA ILE A 79 -1.85 -11.01 6.79
C ILE A 79 -1.64 -12.37 7.45
N THR A 80 -0.92 -13.24 6.75
CA THR A 80 -0.51 -14.59 7.20
C THR A 80 1.01 -14.67 7.19
N THR A 81 1.56 -15.81 7.60
CA THR A 81 2.98 -16.15 7.47
C THR A 81 3.46 -16.08 6.01
N LEU A 82 2.61 -16.43 5.05
CA LEU A 82 2.96 -16.48 3.62
C LEU A 82 2.47 -15.28 2.80
N LYS A 83 1.35 -14.66 3.20
CA LYS A 83 0.66 -13.65 2.40
C LYS A 83 0.64 -12.30 3.06
N SER A 84 0.82 -11.29 2.23
CA SER A 84 0.76 -9.88 2.62
C SER A 84 -0.26 -9.11 1.79
N PHE A 85 -0.93 -8.16 2.43
CA PHE A 85 -1.72 -7.15 1.74
C PHE A 85 -0.77 -6.11 1.13
N VAL A 86 -0.75 -6.00 -0.20
CA VAL A 86 0.12 -5.06 -0.90
C VAL A 86 -0.71 -3.89 -1.41
N TYR A 87 -0.33 -2.67 -1.02
CA TYR A 87 -1.03 -1.45 -1.38
C TYR A 87 -0.07 -0.44 -2.03
N CYS A 88 -0.48 0.14 -3.16
CA CYS A 88 0.25 1.20 -3.84
C CYS A 88 -0.44 2.55 -3.61
N ASN A 89 0.19 3.43 -2.83
CA ASN A 89 -0.28 4.80 -2.66
C ASN A 89 0.11 5.61 -3.90
N HIS A 90 -0.90 6.14 -4.58
CA HIS A 90 -0.72 7.04 -5.71
C HIS A 90 -1.74 8.17 -5.61
N GLN A 91 -1.44 9.24 -4.87
CA GLN A 91 -2.44 10.28 -4.66
C GLN A 91 -2.51 11.26 -5.86
N PRO A 92 -3.69 11.49 -6.46
CA PRO A 92 -3.87 12.49 -7.52
C PRO A 92 -3.74 13.94 -7.04
N SER A 93 -3.61 14.20 -5.73
CA SER A 93 -3.39 15.55 -5.19
C SER A 93 -2.09 16.18 -5.69
N LEU A 94 -1.12 15.35 -6.11
CA LEU A 94 0.05 15.78 -6.88
C LEU A 94 -0.30 16.35 -8.26
N LEU A 95 -1.40 15.89 -8.88
CA LEU A 95 -1.90 16.39 -10.17
C LEU A 95 -2.66 17.71 -10.02
N SER A 96 -3.34 17.94 -8.89
CA SER A 96 -4.25 19.09 -8.73
C SER A 96 -3.64 20.29 -8.02
N SER A 97 -2.65 20.10 -7.13
CA SER A 97 -2.21 21.18 -6.24
C SER A 97 -1.08 22.06 -6.77
N LYS A 98 -0.30 21.63 -7.78
CA LYS A 98 0.96 22.33 -8.13
C LYS A 98 1.29 22.50 -9.62
N SER A 99 0.43 22.14 -10.58
CA SER A 99 0.68 22.47 -11.99
C SER A 99 -0.59 22.48 -12.84
N SER A 100 -0.95 23.68 -13.33
CA SER A 100 -1.94 23.89 -14.40
C SER A 100 -1.63 23.08 -15.66
N ASP A 101 -0.35 22.80 -15.92
CA ASP A 101 0.12 22.17 -17.16
C ASP A 101 -0.09 20.65 -17.19
N LEU A 102 -0.08 19.97 -16.02
CA LEU A 102 -0.23 18.52 -15.96
C LEU A 102 -1.69 18.09 -16.18
N ASN A 103 -2.65 18.94 -15.79
CA ASN A 103 -4.07 18.72 -16.05
C ASN A 103 -4.42 18.59 -17.54
N ASN A 104 -3.66 19.25 -18.44
CA ASN A 104 -3.83 19.08 -19.88
C ASN A 104 -3.21 17.79 -20.43
N LYS A 105 -2.24 17.21 -19.71
CA LYS A 105 -1.51 16.00 -20.10
C LYS A 105 -2.11 14.71 -19.56
N VAL A 106 -3.02 14.80 -18.57
CA VAL A 106 -3.78 13.64 -18.09
C VAL A 106 -4.70 13.10 -19.20
N PRO A 107 -4.64 11.78 -19.52
CA PRO A 107 -5.49 11.18 -20.55
C PRO A 107 -6.98 11.44 -20.32
N LEU A 108 -7.71 11.78 -21.38
CA LEU A 108 -9.16 12.02 -21.33
C LEU A 108 -9.94 10.87 -20.69
N LEU A 109 -9.48 9.64 -20.91
CA LEU A 109 -10.06 8.43 -20.32
C LEU A 109 -10.06 8.48 -18.79
N LEU A 110 -8.99 8.97 -18.17
CA LEU A 110 -8.89 9.10 -16.71
C LEU A 110 -9.86 10.17 -16.17
N LYS A 111 -10.05 11.26 -16.93
CA LYS A 111 -11.02 12.30 -16.56
C LYS A 111 -12.46 11.78 -16.62
N LEU A 112 -12.79 10.98 -17.62
CA LEU A 112 -14.10 10.33 -17.74
C LEU A 112 -14.31 9.32 -16.62
N GLU A 113 -13.31 8.49 -16.32
CA GLU A 113 -13.32 7.57 -15.19
C GLU A 113 -13.67 8.31 -13.88
N HIS A 114 -12.95 9.40 -13.57
CA HIS A 114 -13.22 10.19 -12.37
C HIS A 114 -14.67 10.71 -12.31
N LYS A 115 -15.23 11.17 -13.43
CA LYS A 115 -16.63 11.63 -13.47
C LYS A 115 -17.60 10.49 -13.17
N VAL A 116 -17.41 9.33 -13.80
CA VAL A 116 -18.25 8.16 -13.60
C VAL A 116 -18.16 7.65 -12.16
N VAL A 117 -16.95 7.54 -11.62
CA VAL A 117 -16.71 7.15 -10.22
C VAL A 117 -17.36 8.12 -9.25
N ASN A 118 -17.28 9.44 -9.51
CA ASN A 118 -17.93 10.44 -8.68
C ASN A 118 -19.47 10.35 -8.72
N LEU A 119 -20.06 10.06 -9.88
CA LEU A 119 -21.49 9.82 -10.01
C LEU A 119 -21.90 8.56 -9.23
N ALA A 120 -21.14 7.47 -9.38
CA ALA A 120 -21.36 6.23 -8.63
C ALA A 120 -21.26 6.45 -7.12
N LYS A 121 -20.25 7.21 -6.65
CA LYS A 121 -20.09 7.58 -5.23
C LYS A 121 -21.31 8.37 -4.70
N LYS A 122 -21.81 9.33 -5.48
CA LYS A 122 -23.03 10.08 -5.12
C LYS A 122 -24.27 9.17 -5.08
N GLY A 123 -24.39 8.23 -6.01
CA GLY A 123 -25.48 7.25 -6.00
C GLY A 123 -25.40 6.31 -4.79
N TRP A 124 -24.21 5.78 -4.52
CA TRP A 124 -23.96 4.87 -3.40
C TRP A 124 -24.20 5.52 -2.05
N THR A 125 -23.73 6.75 -1.85
CA THR A 125 -23.97 7.50 -0.60
C THR A 125 -25.46 7.71 -0.36
N LYS A 126 -26.22 8.15 -1.38
CA LYS A 126 -27.69 8.27 -1.28
C LYS A 126 -28.38 6.95 -0.93
N LEU A 127 -27.94 5.84 -1.53
CA LEU A 127 -28.53 4.52 -1.30
C LEU A 127 -28.22 3.99 0.10
N SER A 128 -26.96 4.10 0.53
CA SER A 128 -26.47 3.57 1.81
C SER A 128 -26.91 4.38 3.03
N THR A 129 -27.15 5.68 2.90
CA THR A 129 -27.69 6.52 3.99
C THR A 129 -29.22 6.53 4.05
N SER A 130 -29.90 5.88 3.10
CA SER A 130 -31.36 5.86 3.05
C SER A 130 -31.95 5.03 4.19
N LYS A 131 -33.03 5.54 4.79
CA LYS A 131 -33.79 4.83 5.85
C LYS A 131 -34.84 3.84 5.31
N SER A 132 -35.01 3.75 3.98
CA SER A 132 -36.00 2.85 3.38
C SER A 132 -35.61 1.39 3.59
N ASN A 133 -36.56 0.56 4.03
CA ASN A 133 -36.35 -0.88 4.24
C ASN A 133 -35.85 -1.59 2.97
N ILE A 134 -36.30 -1.16 1.79
CA ILE A 134 -35.85 -1.73 0.52
C ILE A 134 -34.36 -1.41 0.28
N ASN A 135 -33.95 -0.16 0.53
CA ASN A 135 -32.59 0.32 0.30
C ASN A 135 -31.61 -0.28 1.31
N ILE A 136 -32.03 -0.49 2.54
CA ILE A 136 -31.25 -1.20 3.57
C ILE A 136 -30.98 -2.65 3.12
N LYS A 137 -32.01 -3.37 2.64
CA LYS A 137 -31.86 -4.74 2.12
C LYS A 137 -30.94 -4.78 0.89
N ILE A 138 -31.12 -3.86 -0.06
CA ILE A 138 -30.28 -3.76 -1.26
C ILE A 138 -28.82 -3.47 -0.88
N THR A 139 -28.58 -2.50 0.01
CA THR A 139 -27.23 -2.15 0.46
C THR A 139 -26.58 -3.33 1.18
N SER A 140 -27.31 -4.04 2.03
CA SER A 140 -26.83 -5.25 2.70
C SER A 140 -26.46 -6.35 1.70
N PHE A 141 -27.31 -6.58 0.69
CA PHE A 141 -27.04 -7.53 -0.38
C PHE A 141 -25.81 -7.15 -1.22
N ILE A 142 -25.68 -5.88 -1.64
CA ILE A 142 -24.51 -5.40 -2.39
C ILE A 142 -23.24 -5.54 -1.54
N LYS A 143 -23.26 -5.17 -0.25
CA LYS A 143 -22.12 -5.36 0.65
C LYS A 143 -21.71 -6.83 0.72
N LYS A 144 -22.67 -7.75 0.83
CA LYS A 144 -22.40 -9.19 0.79
C LYS A 144 -21.73 -9.62 -0.52
N LEU A 145 -22.20 -9.12 -1.67
CA LEU A 145 -21.58 -9.37 -2.97
C LEU A 145 -20.16 -8.80 -3.06
N LEU A 146 -19.93 -7.59 -2.57
CA LEU A 146 -18.59 -6.97 -2.60
C LEU A 146 -17.58 -7.72 -1.73
N LEU A 147 -18.03 -8.35 -0.64
CA LEU A 147 -17.20 -9.18 0.23
C LEU A 147 -16.78 -10.51 -0.42
N THR A 148 -17.43 -10.97 -1.50
CA THR A 148 -17.03 -12.19 -2.21
C THR A 148 -15.87 -11.97 -3.18
N ILE A 149 -15.63 -10.73 -3.59
CA ILE A 149 -14.52 -10.38 -4.46
C ILE A 149 -13.20 -10.68 -3.72
N PRO A 150 -12.20 -11.36 -4.29
CA PRO A 150 -10.92 -11.57 -3.62
C PRO A 150 -10.25 -10.24 -3.20
N TYR A 151 -9.62 -10.18 -2.03
CA TYR A 151 -8.94 -8.95 -1.60
C TYR A 151 -7.69 -8.65 -2.44
N GLU A 152 -7.09 -9.66 -3.06
CA GLU A 152 -5.94 -9.52 -3.97
C GLU A 152 -6.28 -8.64 -5.18
N GLU A 153 -7.55 -8.64 -5.60
CA GLU A 153 -8.03 -7.74 -6.64
C GLU A 153 -7.94 -6.27 -6.17
N ASN A 154 -8.20 -6.00 -4.90
CA ASN A 154 -8.06 -4.65 -4.32
C ASN A 154 -6.58 -4.25 -4.30
N CYS A 155 -5.66 -5.17 -3.96
CA CYS A 155 -4.22 -4.94 -4.06
C CYS A 155 -3.82 -4.52 -5.48
N LEU A 156 -4.24 -5.27 -6.51
CA LEU A 156 -3.92 -4.98 -7.90
C LEU A 156 -4.54 -3.67 -8.40
N THR A 157 -5.80 -3.39 -8.03
CA THR A 157 -6.48 -2.15 -8.43
C THR A 157 -5.86 -0.89 -7.81
N SER A 158 -5.09 -1.02 -6.72
CA SER A 158 -4.35 0.08 -6.11
C SER A 158 -3.19 0.58 -6.97
N PHE A 159 -2.68 -0.23 -7.91
CA PHE A 159 -1.62 0.21 -8.81
C PHE A 159 -2.21 1.10 -9.91
N PRO A 160 -1.64 2.31 -10.16
CA PRO A 160 -2.10 3.15 -11.25
C PRO A 160 -1.78 2.53 -12.60
N ASN A 161 -2.39 3.04 -13.67
CA ASN A 161 -1.97 2.70 -15.03
C ASN A 161 -0.52 3.17 -15.25
N LYS A 162 0.34 2.30 -15.80
CA LYS A 162 1.73 2.60 -16.17
C LYS A 162 1.87 3.98 -16.80
N HIS A 163 1.04 4.31 -17.80
CA HIS A 163 1.14 5.59 -18.53
C HIS A 163 0.69 6.83 -17.75
N ALA A 164 -0.10 6.65 -16.68
CA ALA A 164 -0.60 7.73 -15.83
C ALA A 164 0.19 7.84 -14.51
N MET A 165 1.19 6.98 -14.32
CA MET A 165 2.04 6.98 -13.15
C MET A 165 2.93 8.23 -13.12
N ILE A 166 3.09 8.81 -11.94
CA ILE A 166 3.98 9.93 -11.70
C ILE A 166 5.28 9.39 -11.09
N ARG A 167 6.42 9.80 -11.66
CA ARG A 167 7.76 9.51 -11.15
C ARG A 167 8.47 10.80 -10.74
N GLU A 168 9.30 10.68 -9.71
CA GLU A 168 10.25 11.72 -9.32
C GLU A 168 11.56 11.54 -10.12
N ILE A 169 12.02 12.62 -10.74
CA ILE A 169 13.32 12.69 -11.43
C ILE A 169 14.36 13.26 -10.46
N ASN A 170 15.61 12.78 -10.54
CA ASN A 170 16.71 13.30 -9.72
C ASN A 170 16.95 14.80 -9.97
N LYS A 171 17.11 15.56 -8.87
CA LYS A 171 17.27 17.04 -8.86
C LYS A 171 18.49 17.55 -9.63
N GLU A 172 19.49 16.70 -9.85
CA GLU A 172 20.81 17.11 -10.36
C GLU A 172 20.83 17.45 -11.86
N LEU A 173 19.73 17.23 -12.60
CA LEU A 173 19.73 17.32 -14.07
C LEU A 173 18.66 18.26 -14.67
N LYS A 174 17.89 18.97 -13.85
CA LYS A 174 16.93 19.99 -14.34
C LYS A 174 17.26 21.36 -13.77
N GLU A 175 17.95 22.19 -14.56
CA GLU A 175 18.34 23.55 -14.14
C GLU A 175 17.21 24.58 -14.14
N ASN A 176 16.01 24.30 -14.68
CA ASN A 176 15.02 25.38 -14.93
C ASN A 176 13.55 25.09 -14.57
N ASP A 177 13.20 23.94 -13.98
CA ASP A 177 11.82 23.67 -13.54
C ASP A 177 11.77 23.41 -12.03
N ASN A 178 10.92 24.16 -11.32
CA ASN A 178 10.64 23.95 -9.89
C ASN A 178 9.94 22.61 -9.58
N ASN A 179 9.70 21.74 -10.58
CA ASN A 179 8.89 20.54 -10.50
C ASN A 179 9.67 19.29 -10.98
N ASN A 180 10.02 18.39 -10.03
CA ASN A 180 10.72 17.13 -10.31
C ASN A 180 9.78 15.96 -10.68
N LEU A 181 8.47 16.21 -10.79
CA LEU A 181 7.48 15.18 -11.07
C LEU A 181 7.21 15.09 -12.58
N THR A 182 7.19 13.89 -13.14
CA THR A 182 6.90 13.68 -14.57
C THR A 182 6.07 12.41 -14.75
N ILE A 183 5.14 12.44 -15.72
CA ILE A 183 4.30 11.28 -16.06
C ILE A 183 5.13 10.27 -16.83
N GLN A 184 4.97 8.98 -16.53
CA GLN A 184 5.69 7.89 -17.20
C GLN A 184 5.57 7.91 -18.72
N SER A 185 4.39 8.25 -19.27
CA SER A 185 4.21 8.37 -20.72
C SER A 185 5.03 9.49 -21.36
N GLU A 186 5.41 10.53 -20.61
CA GLU A 186 6.35 11.56 -21.08
C GLU A 186 7.79 11.08 -20.98
N ILE A 187 8.14 10.35 -19.92
CA ILE A 187 9.45 9.70 -19.75
C ILE A 187 9.71 8.74 -20.92
N GLU A 188 8.73 7.91 -21.28
CA GLU A 188 8.81 6.98 -22.41
C GLU A 188 8.98 7.71 -23.75
N LYS A 189 8.26 8.82 -23.97
CA LYS A 189 8.39 9.64 -25.18
C LYS A 189 9.74 10.34 -25.28
N LEU A 190 10.26 10.81 -24.15
CA LEU A 190 11.53 11.54 -24.05
C LEU A 190 12.74 10.60 -23.92
N LYS A 191 12.52 9.27 -23.87
CA LYS A 191 13.56 8.24 -23.72
C LYS A 191 14.54 8.53 -22.58
N ILE A 192 14.02 9.03 -21.46
CA ILE A 192 14.83 9.32 -20.27
C ILE A 192 15.33 7.99 -19.68
N PRO A 193 16.64 7.82 -19.43
CA PRO A 193 17.18 6.58 -18.90
C PRO A 193 16.71 6.33 -17.46
N ASN A 194 16.52 5.05 -17.11
CA ASN A 194 16.00 4.61 -15.81
C ASN A 194 16.87 5.07 -14.63
N ASP A 195 18.16 5.29 -14.83
CA ASP A 195 19.11 5.74 -13.80
C ASP A 195 18.83 7.17 -13.30
N GLN A 196 18.05 7.95 -14.06
CA GLN A 196 17.65 9.31 -13.68
C GLN A 196 16.34 9.34 -12.88
N LEU A 197 15.64 8.22 -12.78
CA LEU A 197 14.40 8.09 -12.03
C LEU A 197 14.69 7.64 -10.60
N LYS A 198 14.05 8.32 -9.65
CA LYS A 198 14.12 7.90 -8.26
C LYS A 198 13.32 6.60 -8.07
N PRO A 199 13.90 5.56 -7.44
CA PRO A 199 13.20 4.31 -7.19
C PRO A 199 12.05 4.52 -6.20
N ILE A 200 10.96 3.77 -6.37
CA ILE A 200 9.80 3.84 -5.47
C ILE A 200 10.15 3.12 -4.18
N PRO A 201 9.92 3.74 -3.01
CA PRO A 201 10.06 3.04 -1.75
C PRO A 201 8.98 1.95 -1.62
N PHE A 202 9.42 0.73 -1.36
CA PHE A 202 8.57 -0.40 -0.98
C PHE A 202 8.77 -0.67 0.51
N TYR A 203 7.77 -0.30 1.29
CA TYR A 203 7.77 -0.42 2.74
C TYR A 203 7.29 -1.79 3.18
N HIS A 204 8.00 -2.39 4.13
CA HIS A 204 7.66 -3.68 4.71
C HIS A 204 8.07 -3.74 6.19
N ALA A 205 7.54 -4.73 6.91
CA ALA A 205 7.96 -5.06 8.26
C ALA A 205 9.32 -5.78 8.23
N ASN A 206 10.14 -5.61 9.28
CA ASN A 206 11.47 -6.22 9.34
C ASN A 206 11.44 -7.75 9.39
N PHE A 207 10.38 -8.31 9.97
CA PHE A 207 10.23 -9.76 10.10
C PHE A 207 9.71 -10.45 8.84
N GLN A 208 9.34 -9.69 7.79
CA GLN A 208 8.89 -10.28 6.53
C GLN A 208 10.07 -10.70 5.67
N ASN A 209 9.99 -11.90 5.10
CA ASN A 209 10.93 -12.34 4.09
C ASN A 209 10.63 -11.68 2.73
N LEU A 210 11.63 -11.00 2.17
CA LEU A 210 11.51 -10.28 0.90
C LEU A 210 11.27 -11.22 -0.29
N THR A 211 11.86 -12.41 -0.26
CA THR A 211 11.67 -13.45 -1.27
C THR A 211 10.21 -13.91 -1.31
N THR A 212 9.58 -14.11 -0.15
CA THR A 212 8.16 -14.49 -0.05
C THR A 212 7.25 -13.40 -0.61
N ILE A 213 7.53 -12.13 -0.28
CA ILE A 213 6.78 -10.99 -0.85
C ILE A 213 6.92 -10.96 -2.37
N LEU A 214 8.14 -11.11 -2.91
CA LEU A 214 8.36 -11.12 -4.35
C LEU A 214 7.68 -12.29 -5.05
N ASN A 215 7.77 -13.50 -4.48
CA ASN A 215 7.06 -14.68 -4.98
C ASN A 215 5.56 -14.44 -5.05
N GLN A 216 4.97 -13.81 -4.02
CA GLN A 216 3.57 -13.44 -4.03
C GLN A 216 3.24 -12.46 -5.17
N LEU A 217 4.10 -11.47 -5.42
CA LEU A 217 3.92 -10.51 -6.52
C LEU A 217 4.05 -11.17 -7.90
N TYR A 218 4.96 -12.13 -8.07
CA TYR A 218 5.06 -12.93 -9.30
C TYR A 218 3.82 -13.81 -9.50
N LYS A 219 3.32 -14.43 -8.42
CA LYS A 219 2.06 -15.21 -8.44
C LYS A 219 0.86 -14.35 -8.84
N PHE A 220 0.81 -13.10 -8.38
CA PHE A 220 -0.22 -12.15 -8.80
C PHE A 220 -0.25 -11.92 -10.32
N LYS A 221 0.89 -12.02 -10.99
CA LYS A 221 0.97 -11.92 -12.45
C LYS A 221 0.46 -13.19 -13.13
N SER A 222 1.08 -14.34 -12.84
CA SER A 222 0.85 -15.58 -13.60
C SER A 222 -0.58 -16.09 -13.47
N GLU A 223 -1.16 -16.08 -12.26
CA GLU A 223 -2.47 -16.70 -12.02
C GLU A 223 -3.64 -15.77 -12.32
N ASN A 224 -3.48 -14.46 -12.15
CA ASN A 224 -4.61 -13.52 -12.23
C ASN A 224 -4.77 -12.86 -13.60
N GLU A 225 -3.74 -12.84 -14.45
CA GLU A 225 -3.85 -12.14 -15.75
C GLU A 225 -4.89 -12.79 -16.66
N GLU A 226 -4.78 -14.10 -16.92
CA GLU A 226 -5.72 -14.81 -17.78
C GLU A 226 -7.13 -14.82 -17.18
N LYS A 227 -7.21 -15.03 -15.86
CA LYS A 227 -8.44 -15.02 -15.08
C LYS A 227 -9.18 -13.70 -15.27
N HIS A 228 -8.52 -12.57 -15.06
CA HIS A 228 -9.14 -11.26 -15.20
C HIS A 228 -9.51 -10.93 -16.65
N LYS A 229 -8.73 -11.34 -17.65
CA LYS A 229 -9.10 -11.19 -19.08
C LYS A 229 -10.40 -11.94 -19.38
N LYS A 230 -10.46 -13.23 -19.00
CA LYS A 230 -11.64 -14.07 -19.23
C LYS A 230 -12.88 -13.50 -18.55
N PHE A 231 -12.80 -13.15 -17.27
CA PHE A 231 -13.95 -12.63 -16.54
C PHE A 231 -14.34 -11.20 -16.95
N ALA A 232 -13.40 -10.37 -17.40
CA ALA A 232 -13.74 -9.09 -18.02
C ALA A 232 -14.60 -9.29 -19.27
N ILE A 233 -14.22 -10.20 -20.17
CA ILE A 233 -15.00 -10.50 -21.38
C ILE A 233 -16.40 -11.02 -21.00
N LEU A 234 -16.48 -11.95 -20.04
CA LEU A 234 -17.77 -12.47 -19.56
C LEU A 234 -18.65 -11.37 -18.97
N CYS A 235 -18.10 -10.45 -18.17
CA CYS A 235 -18.85 -9.32 -17.64
C CYS A 235 -19.30 -8.37 -18.76
N ALA A 236 -18.44 -8.10 -19.74
CA ALA A 236 -18.77 -7.25 -20.88
C ALA A 236 -19.95 -7.80 -21.71
N ILE A 237 -20.03 -9.12 -21.87
CA ILE A 237 -21.17 -9.81 -22.53
C ILE A 237 -22.41 -9.82 -21.62
N GLY A 238 -22.23 -9.98 -20.30
CA GLY A 238 -23.34 -10.01 -19.34
C GLY A 238 -24.03 -8.67 -19.12
N ILE A 239 -23.32 -7.55 -19.28
CA ILE A 239 -23.88 -6.20 -19.12
C ILE A 239 -25.08 -5.97 -20.07
N PRO A 240 -24.96 -6.09 -21.41
CA PRO A 240 -26.09 -5.86 -22.30
C PRO A 240 -27.27 -6.81 -22.07
N LEU A 241 -27.00 -8.04 -21.61
CA LEU A 241 -28.05 -9.00 -21.26
C LEU A 241 -28.85 -8.58 -20.01
N THR A 242 -28.20 -7.87 -19.09
CA THR A 242 -28.84 -7.41 -17.85
C THR A 242 -29.44 -6.00 -17.98
N LEU A 243 -29.06 -5.20 -18.98
CA LEU A 243 -29.58 -3.84 -19.22
C LEU A 243 -31.10 -3.73 -19.38
N PRO A 244 -31.84 -4.67 -20.01
CA PRO A 244 -33.31 -4.57 -20.13
C PRO A 244 -34.02 -4.40 -18.79
N PHE A 245 -33.48 -4.97 -17.72
CA PHE A 245 -34.02 -4.85 -16.37
C PHE A 245 -33.77 -3.48 -15.72
N ALA A 246 -32.89 -2.64 -16.28
CA ALA A 246 -32.67 -1.26 -15.82
C ALA A 246 -33.81 -0.30 -16.21
N LEU A 247 -34.63 -0.64 -17.22
CA LEU A 247 -35.75 0.18 -17.67
C LEU A 247 -36.97 0.13 -16.74
N VAL A 248 -37.00 -0.80 -15.78
CA VAL A 248 -38.12 -0.92 -14.83
C VAL A 248 -37.88 0.01 -13.63
N PRO A 249 -38.72 1.04 -13.40
CA PRO A 249 -38.45 2.11 -12.43
C PRO A 249 -38.60 1.71 -10.95
N VAL A 250 -38.95 0.45 -10.66
CA VAL A 250 -39.31 -0.01 -9.30
C VAL A 250 -38.09 -0.52 -8.51
N LEU A 251 -37.03 -1.00 -9.18
CA LEU A 251 -35.84 -1.55 -8.52
C LEU A 251 -34.55 -1.12 -9.25
N PRO A 252 -33.49 -0.72 -8.53
CA PRO A 252 -32.18 -0.56 -9.16
C PRO A 252 -31.73 -1.91 -9.71
N ASN A 253 -31.25 -1.94 -10.96
CA ASN A 253 -30.71 -3.14 -11.59
C ASN A 253 -29.37 -3.55 -10.94
N VAL A 254 -29.45 -4.10 -9.74
CA VAL A 254 -28.28 -4.56 -8.96
C VAL A 254 -27.42 -5.53 -9.77
N PRO A 255 -27.97 -6.53 -10.50
CA PRO A 255 -27.16 -7.42 -11.32
C PRO A 255 -26.35 -6.69 -12.40
N GLY A 256 -26.98 -5.79 -13.16
CA GLY A 256 -26.30 -5.04 -14.21
C GLY A 256 -25.25 -4.07 -13.67
N PHE A 257 -25.55 -3.34 -12.60
CA PHE A 257 -24.57 -2.47 -11.94
C PHE A 257 -23.42 -3.27 -11.33
N TYR A 258 -23.70 -4.43 -10.75
CA TYR A 258 -22.67 -5.32 -10.22
C TYR A 258 -21.76 -5.83 -11.35
N LEU A 259 -22.30 -6.29 -12.48
CA LEU A 259 -21.50 -6.73 -13.63
C LEU A 259 -20.65 -5.60 -14.22
N ALA A 260 -21.20 -4.38 -14.31
CA ALA A 260 -20.44 -3.21 -14.73
C ALA A 260 -19.29 -2.87 -13.77
N TYR A 261 -19.56 -2.94 -12.45
CA TYR A 261 -18.54 -2.79 -11.43
C TYR A 261 -17.47 -3.89 -11.50
N ARG A 262 -17.87 -5.16 -11.68
CA ARG A 262 -16.94 -6.29 -11.84
C ARG A 262 -16.08 -6.15 -13.09
N LEU A 263 -16.66 -5.73 -14.22
CA LEU A 263 -15.90 -5.40 -15.43
C LEU A 263 -14.85 -4.32 -15.14
N TYR A 264 -15.26 -3.23 -14.49
CA TYR A 264 -14.35 -2.16 -14.10
C TYR A 264 -13.19 -2.67 -13.23
N CYS A 265 -13.48 -3.43 -12.17
CA CYS A 265 -12.44 -3.96 -11.29
C CYS A 265 -11.50 -4.93 -12.02
N HIS A 266 -12.00 -5.80 -12.90
CA HIS A 266 -11.16 -6.67 -13.73
C HIS A 266 -10.24 -5.90 -14.68
N ILE A 267 -10.76 -4.85 -15.34
CA ILE A 267 -9.93 -3.99 -16.20
C ILE A 267 -8.85 -3.27 -15.37
N LYS A 268 -9.22 -2.74 -14.20
CA LYS A 268 -8.27 -2.06 -13.31
C LYS A 268 -7.21 -3.01 -12.77
N ALA A 269 -7.58 -4.23 -12.39
CA ALA A 269 -6.62 -5.26 -11.98
C ALA A 269 -5.65 -5.62 -13.10
N LEU A 270 -6.11 -5.75 -14.35
CA LEU A 270 -5.23 -5.99 -15.51
C LEU A 270 -4.24 -4.84 -15.75
N LEU A 271 -4.70 -3.58 -15.60
CA LEU A 271 -3.81 -2.42 -15.67
C LEU A 271 -2.78 -2.43 -14.52
N GLY A 272 -3.22 -2.83 -13.34
CA GLY A 272 -2.37 -3.01 -12.16
C GLY A 272 -1.30 -4.08 -12.36
N ILE A 273 -1.65 -5.24 -12.93
CA ILE A 273 -0.70 -6.31 -13.27
C ILE A 273 0.36 -5.82 -14.25
N LYS A 274 -0.04 -5.11 -15.31
CA LYS A 274 0.92 -4.54 -16.27
C LYS A 274 1.88 -3.55 -15.62
N HIS A 275 1.39 -2.77 -14.67
CA HIS A 275 2.23 -1.84 -13.94
C HIS A 275 3.14 -2.58 -12.94
N LEU A 276 2.61 -3.55 -12.18
CA LEU A 276 3.42 -4.39 -11.31
C LEU A 276 4.55 -5.08 -12.08
N ASN A 277 4.27 -5.59 -13.27
CA ASN A 277 5.26 -6.20 -14.18
C ASN A 277 6.38 -5.21 -14.54
N TYR A 278 6.03 -3.96 -14.83
CA TYR A 278 7.03 -2.90 -15.04
C TYR A 278 7.85 -2.66 -13.78
N LEU A 279 7.24 -2.64 -12.60
CA LEU A 279 7.96 -2.39 -11.35
C LEU A 279 8.97 -3.48 -10.96
N LEU A 280 8.69 -4.72 -11.37
CA LEU A 280 9.49 -5.90 -11.11
C LEU A 280 10.53 -6.19 -12.21
N GLU A 281 10.65 -5.31 -13.21
CA GLU A 281 11.65 -5.45 -14.28
C GLU A 281 13.08 -5.41 -13.70
N LYS A 282 13.95 -6.28 -14.21
CA LYS A 282 15.35 -6.39 -13.76
C LYS A 282 16.26 -5.43 -14.53
N LYS A 283 17.27 -4.87 -13.87
CA LYS A 283 18.21 -3.90 -14.48
C LYS A 283 18.97 -4.44 -15.69
N GLU A 284 19.32 -5.72 -15.71
CA GLU A 284 20.15 -6.33 -16.77
C GLU A 284 19.37 -6.79 -18.00
N ASN A 285 18.04 -6.93 -17.90
CA ASN A 285 17.17 -7.43 -18.96
C ASN A 285 16.11 -6.38 -19.32
N ASN A 286 16.54 -5.19 -19.73
CA ASN A 286 15.64 -4.22 -20.34
C ASN A 286 14.93 -4.92 -21.51
N HIS A 287 13.61 -5.15 -21.41
CA HIS A 287 12.73 -5.82 -22.38
C HIS A 287 12.40 -7.32 -22.22
N VAL A 288 12.84 -8.04 -21.18
CA VAL A 288 12.35 -9.41 -20.95
C VAL A 288 11.33 -9.41 -19.82
N GLU A 289 10.07 -9.71 -20.16
CA GLU A 289 9.03 -9.91 -19.15
C GLU A 289 9.46 -11.03 -18.17
N PRO A 290 9.36 -10.83 -16.84
CA PRO A 290 9.68 -11.88 -15.87
C PRO A 290 8.85 -13.12 -16.20
N LYS A 291 9.54 -14.27 -16.37
CA LYS A 291 8.90 -15.53 -16.74
C LYS A 291 7.91 -15.94 -15.64
N SER A 292 6.81 -16.58 -16.02
CA SER A 292 5.70 -16.98 -15.15
C SER A 292 6.07 -17.90 -13.98
N GLU A 293 7.29 -18.45 -13.97
CA GLU A 293 7.81 -19.44 -13.02
C GLU A 293 9.04 -18.90 -12.25
N GLU A 294 9.26 -17.59 -12.27
CA GLU A 294 10.45 -17.01 -11.64
C GLU A 294 10.34 -17.09 -10.11
N ILE A 295 11.10 -18.01 -9.52
CA ILE A 295 11.27 -18.11 -8.06
C ILE A 295 12.22 -16.98 -7.65
N ALA A 296 11.76 -16.13 -6.75
CA ALA A 296 12.57 -15.06 -6.19
C ALA A 296 13.76 -15.67 -5.43
N ASN A 297 14.90 -15.00 -5.57
CA ASN A 297 16.10 -15.25 -4.78
C ASN A 297 16.69 -13.91 -4.32
N GLU A 298 17.68 -13.96 -3.42
CA GLU A 298 18.29 -12.76 -2.85
C GLU A 298 18.83 -11.78 -3.92
N LYS A 299 19.28 -12.30 -5.07
CA LYS A 299 19.71 -11.48 -6.22
C LYS A 299 18.53 -10.75 -6.88
N THR A 300 17.40 -11.41 -7.08
CA THR A 300 16.20 -10.75 -7.63
C THR A 300 15.67 -9.61 -6.75
N VAL A 301 15.87 -9.69 -5.43
CA VAL A 301 15.48 -8.65 -4.48
C VAL A 301 16.33 -7.39 -4.67
N THR A 302 17.62 -7.54 -4.94
CA THR A 302 18.55 -6.42 -5.16
C THR A 302 18.50 -5.84 -6.57
N ASP A 303 18.05 -6.64 -7.54
CA ASP A 303 18.15 -6.33 -8.98
C ASP A 303 16.92 -5.61 -9.56
N THR A 304 15.88 -5.35 -8.77
CA THR A 304 14.71 -4.60 -9.24
C THR A 304 15.12 -3.19 -9.67
N SER A 305 14.75 -2.79 -10.89
CA SER A 305 15.15 -1.48 -11.45
C SER A 305 14.36 -0.31 -10.86
N HIS A 306 13.11 -0.54 -10.46
CA HIS A 306 12.16 0.55 -10.13
C HIS A 306 11.73 0.62 -8.67
N ILE A 307 12.09 -0.38 -7.85
CA ILE A 307 11.70 -0.51 -6.45
C ILE A 307 12.94 -0.49 -5.56
N LYS A 308 12.82 0.12 -4.37
CA LYS A 308 13.79 -0.01 -3.28
C LYS A 308 13.08 -0.39 -1.98
N PHE A 309 13.40 -1.56 -1.45
CA PHE A 309 12.87 -2.03 -0.16
C PHE A 309 13.37 -1.17 1.00
N LYS A 310 12.45 -0.84 1.91
CA LYS A 310 12.71 -0.07 3.14
C LYS A 310 11.89 -0.63 4.29
N VAL A 311 12.55 -0.81 5.43
CA VAL A 311 11.89 -1.25 6.66
C VAL A 311 11.19 -0.07 7.33
N ILE A 312 9.99 -0.30 7.88
CA ILE A 312 9.31 0.61 8.81
C ILE A 312 9.16 -0.09 10.17
N GLU A 313 9.92 0.37 11.16
CA GLU A 313 9.89 -0.18 12.52
C GLU A 313 8.52 -0.02 13.20
N GLU A 314 7.76 1.00 12.82
CA GLU A 314 6.43 1.25 13.38
C GLU A 314 5.46 0.08 13.10
N ILE A 315 5.59 -0.56 11.93
CA ILE A 315 4.82 -1.77 11.61
C ILE A 315 5.21 -2.89 12.58
N ASP A 316 6.51 -3.11 12.79
CA ASP A 316 6.99 -4.16 13.69
C ASP A 316 6.47 -3.99 15.12
N LYS A 317 6.44 -2.74 15.63
CA LYS A 317 5.91 -2.45 16.97
C LYS A 317 4.45 -2.82 17.09
N ILE A 318 3.61 -2.41 16.13
CA ILE A 318 2.16 -2.68 16.17
C ILE A 318 1.89 -4.19 16.18
N TYR A 319 2.61 -4.96 15.35
CA TYR A 319 2.44 -6.40 15.31
C TYR A 319 2.94 -7.07 16.59
N LYS A 320 4.06 -6.62 17.18
CA LYS A 320 4.58 -7.17 18.45
C LYS A 320 3.69 -6.86 19.65
N GLU A 321 3.14 -5.65 19.71
CA GLU A 321 2.24 -5.21 20.79
C GLU A 321 0.93 -5.99 20.80
N ASN A 322 0.45 -6.41 19.63
CA ASN A 322 -0.88 -6.99 19.47
C ASN A 322 -0.88 -8.48 19.04
N ASN A 323 0.29 -9.13 19.03
CA ASN A 323 0.41 -10.56 18.73
C ASN A 323 1.56 -11.18 19.56
N GLU A 324 1.21 -11.72 20.73
CA GLU A 324 2.15 -12.32 21.69
C GLU A 324 2.96 -13.49 21.07
N ASN A 325 2.36 -14.23 20.14
CA ASN A 325 2.97 -15.38 19.48
C ASN A 325 3.81 -15.02 18.26
N LEU A 326 3.85 -13.75 17.84
CA LEU A 326 4.60 -13.31 16.67
C LEU A 326 6.07 -13.70 16.74
N SER A 327 6.68 -13.63 17.93
CA SER A 327 8.10 -13.97 18.12
C SER A 327 8.42 -15.45 17.88
N ASN A 328 7.44 -16.34 18.07
CA ASN A 328 7.58 -17.77 17.77
C ASN A 328 7.33 -18.01 16.27
N LEU A 329 6.24 -17.45 15.73
CA LEU A 329 5.90 -17.54 14.30
C LEU A 329 7.04 -17.04 13.41
N VAL A 330 7.69 -15.93 13.77
CA VAL A 330 8.80 -15.35 13.01
C VAL A 330 10.07 -16.19 13.08
N LYS A 331 10.28 -16.98 14.14
CA LYS A 331 11.43 -17.90 14.20
C LYS A 331 11.23 -19.07 13.24
N ASP A 332 10.02 -19.60 13.18
CA ASP A 332 9.66 -20.71 12.29
C ASP A 332 9.75 -20.24 10.81
N LEU A 333 9.30 -19.02 10.52
CA LEU A 333 9.42 -18.36 9.20
C LEU A 333 10.86 -18.22 8.66
N ASN A 334 11.86 -18.16 9.54
CA ASN A 334 13.26 -17.99 9.15
C ASN A 334 14.05 -19.31 9.13
N ALA A 335 13.46 -20.40 9.65
CA ALA A 335 14.10 -21.71 9.73
C ALA A 335 13.75 -22.62 8.54
N GLU A 336 12.61 -22.42 7.89
CA GLU A 336 12.14 -23.20 6.74
C GLU A 336 11.82 -22.28 5.56
N GLU A 337 12.30 -22.61 4.35
CA GLU A 337 11.82 -22.00 3.11
C GLU A 337 10.38 -22.47 2.87
N LEU A 338 9.42 -21.77 3.46
CA LEU A 338 8.01 -22.15 3.36
C LEU A 338 7.58 -22.14 1.88
N GLN A 339 7.02 -23.27 1.46
CA GLN A 339 6.47 -23.43 0.12
C GLN A 339 5.16 -22.62 -0.01
N PRO A 340 4.73 -22.25 -1.23
CA PRO A 340 3.51 -21.47 -1.45
C PRO A 340 2.21 -22.09 -0.92
N ASP A 341 2.24 -23.38 -0.59
CA ASP A 341 1.12 -24.21 -0.14
C ASP A 341 1.42 -24.90 1.21
N ASP A 342 2.24 -24.26 2.06
CA ASP A 342 2.64 -24.81 3.36
C ASP A 342 1.41 -25.06 4.28
N GLU A 343 1.31 -26.28 4.80
CA GLU A 343 0.24 -26.71 5.71
C GLU A 343 0.31 -25.93 7.04
N ASN A 344 1.46 -25.34 7.36
CA ASN A 344 1.67 -24.52 8.56
C ASN A 344 1.36 -23.02 8.36
N GLU A 345 0.61 -22.63 7.32
CA GLU A 345 0.22 -21.21 7.14
C GLU A 345 -0.65 -20.70 8.31
N GLN A 346 -0.18 -19.68 9.03
CA GLN A 346 -0.88 -19.13 10.18
C GLN A 346 -1.25 -17.65 9.99
N LEU A 347 -2.37 -17.25 10.60
CA LEU A 347 -2.87 -15.88 10.58
C LEU A 347 -2.08 -15.01 11.57
N ILE A 348 -1.52 -13.91 11.08
CA ILE A 348 -0.72 -12.97 11.88
C ILE A 348 -1.52 -11.72 12.23
N ILE A 349 -2.40 -11.27 11.33
CA ILE A 349 -3.19 -10.03 11.49
C ILE A 349 -4.48 -10.27 12.28
N ASN A 350 -4.88 -9.29 13.11
CA ASN A 350 -6.17 -9.26 13.81
C ASN A 350 -6.83 -7.87 13.67
N LYS A 351 -8.02 -7.68 14.27
CA LYS A 351 -8.78 -6.43 14.10
C LYS A 351 -8.10 -5.26 14.82
N GLU A 352 -7.44 -5.54 15.94
CA GLU A 352 -6.72 -4.60 16.77
C GLU A 352 -5.51 -4.03 16.00
N ILE A 353 -4.69 -4.92 15.41
CA ILE A 353 -3.58 -4.60 14.50
C ILE A 353 -4.10 -3.75 13.33
N ILE A 354 -5.22 -4.11 12.70
CA ILE A 354 -5.77 -3.33 11.58
C ILE A 354 -6.13 -1.92 12.03
N ASN A 355 -6.79 -1.76 13.19
CA ASN A 355 -7.13 -0.45 13.71
C ASN A 355 -5.88 0.39 13.95
N GLU A 356 -4.89 -0.16 14.67
CA GLU A 356 -3.64 0.54 14.98
C GLU A 356 -2.81 0.86 13.73
N LEU A 357 -2.70 -0.06 12.76
CA LEU A 357 -2.04 0.21 11.49
C LEU A 357 -2.70 1.38 10.77
N THR A 358 -4.04 1.37 10.68
CA THR A 358 -4.77 2.42 9.97
C THR A 358 -4.70 3.77 10.68
N GLU A 359 -4.58 3.78 12.01
CA GLU A 359 -4.48 5.00 12.82
C GLU A 359 -3.06 5.56 12.86
N LYS A 360 -2.06 4.76 13.24
CA LYS A 360 -0.65 5.18 13.36
C LYS A 360 -0.02 5.50 12.00
N LEU A 361 -0.40 4.79 10.93
CA LEU A 361 0.10 5.04 9.56
C LEU A 361 -0.82 5.94 8.73
N ASP A 362 -1.97 6.34 9.27
CA ASP A 362 -2.97 7.19 8.61
C ASP A 362 -3.47 6.59 7.27
N LEU A 363 -3.75 5.28 7.32
CA LEU A 363 -4.20 4.44 6.21
C LEU A 363 -5.68 4.06 6.33
N TYR A 364 -6.52 4.95 6.84
CA TYR A 364 -7.95 4.70 7.08
C TYR A 364 -8.73 4.20 5.85
N HIS A 365 -8.31 4.58 4.65
CA HIS A 365 -9.00 4.26 3.41
C HIS A 365 -8.88 2.78 2.98
N ILE A 366 -7.86 2.05 3.48
CA ILE A 366 -7.70 0.60 3.22
C ILE A 366 -8.27 -0.28 4.35
N LYS A 367 -8.87 0.30 5.39
CA LYS A 367 -9.36 -0.43 6.56
C LYS A 367 -10.35 -1.54 6.19
N ASP A 368 -11.33 -1.22 5.35
CA ASP A 368 -12.34 -2.17 4.89
C ASP A 368 -11.72 -3.30 4.05
N ASP A 369 -10.67 -2.99 3.30
CA ASP A 369 -9.94 -3.96 2.47
C ASP A 369 -9.11 -4.92 3.34
N LEU A 370 -8.46 -4.41 4.40
CA LEU A 370 -7.76 -5.23 5.38
C LEU A 370 -8.71 -6.12 6.18
N LEU A 371 -9.85 -5.60 6.61
CA LEU A 371 -10.88 -6.40 7.29
C LEU A 371 -11.44 -7.50 6.38
N LYS A 372 -11.59 -7.20 5.09
CA LYS A 372 -11.98 -8.16 4.08
C LYS A 372 -10.90 -9.24 3.88
N ALA A 373 -9.63 -8.85 3.80
CA ALA A 373 -8.50 -9.78 3.71
C ALA A 373 -8.44 -10.72 4.93
N LEU A 374 -8.52 -10.16 6.14
CA LEU A 374 -8.64 -10.91 7.38
C LEU A 374 -9.80 -11.91 7.30
N SER A 375 -11.01 -11.47 6.94
CA SER A 375 -12.17 -12.37 6.84
C SER A 375 -12.00 -13.47 5.80
N GLN A 376 -11.31 -13.23 4.69
CA GLN A 376 -11.14 -14.22 3.61
C GLN A 376 -10.08 -15.25 3.99
N GLU A 377 -8.92 -14.81 4.49
CA GLU A 377 -7.86 -15.73 4.92
C GLU A 377 -8.26 -16.53 6.16
N SER A 378 -8.94 -15.95 7.15
CA SER A 378 -9.47 -16.74 8.28
C SER A 378 -10.43 -17.84 7.82
N LYS A 379 -11.26 -17.57 6.79
CA LYS A 379 -12.17 -18.59 6.23
C LYS A 379 -11.43 -19.67 5.44
N LYS A 380 -10.37 -19.28 4.71
CA LYS A 380 -9.51 -20.21 3.97
C LYS A 380 -8.82 -21.18 4.92
N LEU A 381 -8.13 -20.66 5.94
CA LEU A 381 -7.40 -21.47 6.93
C LEU A 381 -8.34 -22.39 7.72
N ASN A 382 -9.48 -21.89 8.21
CA ASN A 382 -10.47 -22.72 8.91
C ASN A 382 -11.09 -23.81 8.03
N LYS A 383 -11.11 -23.63 6.71
CA LYS A 383 -11.61 -24.64 5.78
C LYS A 383 -10.59 -25.77 5.61
N ASN A 384 -9.29 -25.44 5.57
CA ASN A 384 -8.23 -26.42 5.44
C ASN A 384 -8.17 -27.34 6.67
N ILE A 385 -8.20 -26.78 7.88
CA ILE A 385 -8.24 -27.53 9.15
C ILE A 385 -9.41 -28.55 9.16
N LYS A 386 -10.60 -28.13 8.72
CA LYS A 386 -11.78 -29.02 8.67
C LYS A 386 -11.65 -30.15 7.64
N ILE A 387 -10.90 -29.94 6.57
CA ILE A 387 -10.68 -30.98 5.56
C ILE A 387 -9.72 -32.02 6.15
N GLU A 388 -8.66 -31.58 6.83
CA GLU A 388 -7.70 -32.45 7.51
C GLU A 388 -8.38 -33.35 8.56
N GLU A 389 -9.21 -32.79 9.43
CA GLU A 389 -9.99 -33.55 10.43
C GLU A 389 -10.95 -34.59 9.84
N THR A 390 -11.27 -34.50 8.53
CA THR A 390 -12.16 -35.45 7.85
C THR A 390 -11.43 -36.51 7.02
N VAL A 391 -10.12 -36.37 6.84
CA VAL A 391 -9.28 -37.28 6.06
C VAL A 391 -8.45 -38.21 6.97
N GLU A 392 -8.25 -37.82 8.24
CA GLU A 392 -7.85 -38.72 9.34
C GLU A 392 -9.01 -39.58 9.85
#